data_AF-A0A918YJQ1-F1
#
_entry.id   AF-A0A918YJQ1-F1
#
_cell.length_a   1.000
_cell.length_b   1.000
_cell.length_c   1.000
_cell.angle_alpha   90.00
_cell.angle_beta   90.00
_cell.angle_gamma   90.00
#
_symmetry.space_group_name_H-M   'P 1'
#
loop_
_entity.id
_entity.type
_entity.pdbx_description
1 polymer ?
#
loop_
_entity_poly.entity_id
_entity_poly.type
_entity_poly.pdbx_seq_one_letter_code
_entity_poly.pdbx_strand_id
1 'polypeptide(L)' 'MCAYCGVGCTLTLHVQDNEIVKVTSPHDNPVTHGNLCIKGRFGYQHVQNRG' A
#
# COMPACT_ATOMS: atom_id res chain seq x y z
N MET A 1 8.24 -0.96 -1.55
CA MET A 1 7.77 -0.55 -2.89
C MET A 1 6.62 -1.44 -3.31
N CYS A 2 5.60 -0.92 -3.99
CA CYS A 2 4.42 -1.70 -4.40
C CYS A 2 4.80 -2.77 -5.45
N ALA A 3 4.32 -4.00 -5.26
CA ALA A 3 4.61 -5.14 -6.13
C ALA A 3 3.50 -5.45 -7.16
N TYR A 4 2.43 -4.66 -7.21
CA TYR A 4 1.26 -4.97 -8.06
C TYR A 4 1.42 -4.62 -9.54
N CYS A 5 2.26 -3.64 -9.88
CA CYS A 5 2.52 -3.22 -11.25
C CYS A 5 3.84 -2.45 -11.36
N GLY A 6 4.29 -2.19 -12.59
CA GLY A 6 5.54 -1.47 -12.88
C GLY A 6 5.52 0.04 -12.63
N VAL A 7 4.42 0.62 -12.13
CA VAL A 7 4.35 2.06 -11.83
C VAL A 7 5.31 2.44 -10.70
N GLY A 8 5.53 1.55 -9.73
CA GLY A 8 6.51 1.80 -8.68
C GLY A 8 6.03 2.74 -7.56
N CYS A 9 4.75 2.68 -7.18
CA CYS A 9 4.26 3.47 -6.05
C CYS A 9 4.92 3.09 -4.72
N THR A 10 5.22 4.10 -3.91
CA THR A 10 5.71 3.92 -2.53
C THR A 10 4.53 3.67 -1.61
N LEU A 11 4.63 2.65 -0.75
CA LEU A 11 3.58 2.28 0.21
C LEU A 11 4.07 2.58 1.62
N THR A 12 3.25 3.31 2.37
CA THR A 12 3.39 3.51 3.82
C THR A 12 2.31 2.68 4.50
N LEU A 13 2.74 1.69 5.29
CA LEU A 13 1.85 0.79 6.02
C LEU A 13 1.54 1.37 7.40
N HIS A 14 0.26 1.40 7.75
CA HIS A 14 -0.22 1.74 9.08
C HIS A 14 -0.58 0.44 9.78
N VAL A 15 0.16 0.09 10.83
CA VAL A 15 0.03 -1.19 11.55
C VAL A 15 -0.42 -0.91 12.98
N GLN A 16 -1.42 -1.66 13.43
CA GLN A 16 -1.95 -1.66 14.78
C GLN A 16 -2.19 -3.11 15.20
N ASP A 17 -1.81 -3.48 16.44
CA ASP A 17 -2.00 -4.83 16.97
C ASP A 17 -1.46 -5.95 16.05
N ASN A 18 -0.32 -5.68 15.40
CA ASN A 18 0.33 -6.53 14.41
C ASN A 18 -0.48 -6.79 13.12
N GLU A 19 -1.52 -5.99 12.89
CA GLU A 19 -2.32 -5.96 11.68
C GLU A 19 -2.19 -4.60 10.96
N ILE A 20 -1.91 -4.64 9.66
CA ILE A 20 -2.08 -3.52 8.72
C ILE A 20 -3.55 -3.13 8.69
N VAL A 21 -3.86 -1.91 9.14
CA VAL A 21 -5.21 -1.35 9.13
C VAL A 21 -5.44 -0.39 7.96
N LYS A 22 -4.36 0.14 7.38
CA LYS A 22 -4.42 1.09 6.26
C LYS A 22 -3.11 1.13 5.48
N VAL A 23 -3.22 1.43 4.19
CA VAL A 23 -2.08 1.73 3.31
C VAL A 23 -2.25 3.11 2.69
N THR A 24 -1.16 3.89 2.68
CA THR A 24 -1.09 5.23 2.08
C THR A 24 0.17 5.37 1.23
N SER A 25 0.32 6.49 0.53
CA SER A 25 1.53 6.85 -0.19
C SER A 25 1.93 8.29 0.19
N PRO A 26 3.23 8.62 0.27
CA PRO A 26 3.68 9.98 0.52
C PRO A 26 3.18 10.94 -0.57
N HIS A 27 2.69 12.12 -0.18
CA HIS A 27 2.19 13.13 -1.11
C HIS A 27 3.29 13.71 -2.01
N ASP A 28 4.53 13.71 -1.53
CA ASP A 28 5.74 14.12 -2.24
C ASP A 28 6.34 13.01 -3.10
N ASN A 29 5.68 11.84 -3.22
CA ASN A 29 6.14 10.79 -4.11
C ASN A 29 6.13 11.31 -5.58
N PRO A 30 7.27 11.29 -6.29
CA PRO A 30 7.39 11.91 -7.62
C PRO A 30 6.60 11.20 -8.71
N VAL A 31 6.13 9.97 -8.45
CA VAL A 31 5.42 9.16 -9.44
C VAL A 31 3.91 9.25 -9.24
N THR A 32 3.41 9.06 -8.02
CA THR A 32 1.96 8.98 -7.76
C THR A 32 1.40 10.12 -6.93
N HIS A 33 2.23 11.00 -6.36
CA HIS A 33 1.81 12.16 -5.59
C HIS A 33 0.80 11.81 -4.49
N GLY A 34 1.06 10.72 -3.75
CA GLY A 34 0.19 10.23 -2.68
C GLY A 34 -0.97 9.33 -3.14
N ASN A 35 -1.20 9.19 -4.45
CA ASN A 35 -2.30 8.37 -4.95
C ASN A 35 -1.94 6.88 -4.99
N LEU A 36 -2.95 6.05 -4.72
CA LEU A 36 -2.89 4.60 -4.84
C LEU A 36 -4.10 4.10 -5.62
N CYS A 37 -3.86 3.15 -6.53
CA CYS A 37 -4.92 2.39 -7.19
C CYS A 37 -5.58 1.41 -6.20
N ILE A 38 -6.68 0.76 -6.62
CA ILE A 38 -7.41 -0.21 -5.79
C ILE A 38 -6.51 -1.32 -5.23
N LYS A 39 -5.56 -1.83 -6.04
CA LYS A 39 -4.62 -2.87 -5.63
C LYS A 39 -3.63 -2.37 -4.58
N GLY A 40 -3.09 -1.17 -4.75
CA GLY A 40 -2.17 -0.58 -3.77
C GLY A 40 -2.86 -0.22 -2.45
N ARG A 41 -4.15 0.15 -2.49
CA ARG A 41 -4.92 0.57 -1.32
C ARG A 41 -5.44 -0.60 -0.49
N PHE A 42 -5.91 -1.68 -1.12
CA PHE A 42 -6.61 -2.78 -0.44
C PHE A 42 -5.94 -4.14 -0.62
N GLY A 43 -4.91 -4.25 -1.45
CA GLY A 43 -4.26 -5.52 -1.73
C GLY A 43 -3.62 -6.20 -0.52
N TYR A 44 -3.27 -5.43 0.52
CA TYR A 44 -2.68 -5.93 1.76
C TYR A 44 -3.54 -6.97 2.50
N GLN A 45 -4.86 -6.96 2.28
CA GLN A 45 -5.77 -7.94 2.88
C GLN A 45 -5.42 -9.38 2.51
N HIS A 46 -4.84 -9.60 1.32
CA HIS A 46 -4.41 -10.94 0.88
C HIS A 46 -3.17 -11.43 1.62
N VAL A 47 -2.34 -10.53 2.15
CA VAL A 47 -1.13 -10.87 2.91
C VAL A 47 -1.49 -11.25 4.35
N GLN A 48 -2.62 -10.73 4.84
CA GLN A 48 -3.13 -10.99 6.19
C GLN A 48 -4.06 -12.18 6.28
N ASN A 49 -4.67 -12.60 5.18
CA ASN A 49 -5.33 -13.89 5.07
C ASN A 49 -4.28 -15.02 5.18
N ARG A 50 -3.85 -15.28 6.41
CA ARG A 50 -3.19 -16.52 6.79
C ARG A 50 -4.28 -17.57 6.92
N GLY A 51 -4.38 -18.46 5.93
CA GLY A 51 -5.07 -19.73 6.09
C GLY A 51 -4.40 -20.57 7.16
#